data_AF-A0A845D8X3-F1
#
_entry.id   AF-A0A845D8X3-F1
#
_cell.length_a   1.000
_cell.length_b   1.000
_cell.length_c   1.000
_cell.angle_alpha   90.00
_cell.angle_beta   90.00
_cell.angle_gamma   90.00
#
_symmetry.space_group_name_H-M   'P 1'
#
loop_
_entity.id
_entity.type
_entity.pdbx_description
1 polymer ?
#
loop_
_entity_poly.entity_id
_entity_poly.type
_entity_poly.pdbx_seq_one_letter_code
_entity_poly.pdbx_strand_id
1 'polypeptide(L)'
;MLWFEGIPTLSSPLFLSLASQFGGQGGKVISGYYQFQGNEREEALCRDITMGMTTKALGIGVAGIVVAILLLVAFSQEDESAHIVIGVPGNSASAHGTALILETLLEEHYNTQVRIRTGEDVTTKTILKGMDEGVIHIHPEVWDSRETNLLALYADTKRTIVQTPHSIKTFQGLCLSSSLAEQHLISQIQDLRRSDVATLFDWNEDGKGEILVSSADRNIPLIEKIRAKSYRYDHRFDIIEMDDQSLFARIQDAMRKDEPVLFHCYTPHEVWNLYDIVSIQEPTYRESEWNIIYPEDDDEWLERSYAGTAWKDASIGIYYVKSLEADHPEIAKFLNNVRFRIGDISQMVKMLKVDEQPPQEYATEWIGDNQSLVEDWIQ
;
A
#
# COMPACT_ATOMS: atom_id res chain seq x y z
N MET A 1 -25.59 41.01 -38.07
CA MET A 1 -25.84 42.47 -37.93
C MET A 1 -26.60 42.65 -36.62
N LEU A 2 -25.96 43.31 -35.63
CA LEU A 2 -26.46 43.83 -34.32
C LEU A 2 -26.94 42.76 -33.29
N TRP A 3 -26.23 42.41 -32.21
CA TRP A 3 -25.77 43.08 -30.96
C TRP A 3 -26.82 43.30 -29.85
N PHE A 4 -26.39 42.92 -28.61
CA PHE A 4 -26.78 43.37 -27.25
C PHE A 4 -28.14 42.92 -26.67
N GLU A 5 -28.36 42.62 -25.39
CA GLU A 5 -27.60 42.53 -24.11
C GLU A 5 -28.59 42.01 -23.02
N GLY A 6 -28.12 41.57 -21.84
CA GLY A 6 -28.85 41.79 -20.59
C GLY A 6 -29.28 40.58 -19.74
N ILE A 7 -28.61 40.45 -18.58
CA ILE A 7 -28.81 39.53 -17.44
C ILE A 7 -30.09 39.87 -16.63
N PRO A 8 -30.63 38.93 -15.81
CA PRO A 8 -30.81 39.29 -14.40
C PRO A 8 -30.36 38.21 -13.39
N THR A 9 -30.10 38.72 -12.19
CA THR A 9 -29.40 38.18 -11.01
C THR A 9 -30.31 37.51 -9.96
N LEU A 10 -29.63 36.92 -8.94
CA LEU A 10 -30.00 36.72 -7.52
C LEU A 10 -30.70 35.42 -7.10
N SER A 11 -30.04 34.63 -6.24
CA SER A 11 -30.29 34.61 -4.78
C SER A 11 -29.54 33.46 -4.06
N SER A 12 -28.81 33.80 -2.98
CA SER A 12 -28.32 32.85 -1.96
C SER A 12 -29.48 32.35 -1.08
N PRO A 13 -29.30 31.36 -0.16
CA PRO A 13 -28.82 31.72 1.19
C PRO A 13 -28.14 30.60 2.05
N LEU A 14 -27.60 31.06 3.19
CA LEU A 14 -27.43 30.38 4.50
C LEU A 14 -26.23 29.45 4.75
N PHE A 15 -25.29 29.92 5.58
CA PHE A 15 -24.97 29.27 6.85
C PHE A 15 -24.64 30.33 7.93
N LEU A 16 -25.27 30.16 9.09
CA LEU A 16 -25.22 31.00 10.29
C LEU A 16 -24.49 30.22 11.39
N SER A 17 -23.52 30.90 12.04
CA SER A 17 -23.35 30.97 13.51
C SER A 17 -22.76 29.76 14.26
N LEU A 18 -22.00 29.80 15.36
CA LEU A 18 -21.50 30.76 16.38
C LEU A 18 -20.13 30.16 16.83
N ALA A 19 -19.17 30.79 17.52
CA ALA A 19 -19.26 31.62 18.72
C ALA A 19 -17.94 32.38 18.96
N SER A 20 -18.07 33.47 19.70
CA SER A 20 -17.05 34.36 20.25
C SER A 20 -16.54 33.87 21.62
N GLN A 21 -15.32 34.26 22.00
CA GLN A 21 -15.04 35.08 23.20
C GLN A 21 -13.53 35.40 23.35
N PHE A 22 -13.26 36.71 23.52
CA PHE A 22 -12.15 37.46 24.16
C PHE A 22 -10.80 36.78 24.45
N GLY A 23 -9.62 37.38 24.26
CA GLY A 23 -9.24 38.74 23.87
C GLY A 23 -7.75 39.00 24.17
N GLY A 24 -7.11 39.83 23.34
CA GLY A 24 -5.96 40.69 23.67
C GLY A 24 -4.57 40.06 23.90
N GLN A 25 -3.64 40.24 22.95
CA GLN A 25 -2.67 41.35 22.94
C GLN A 25 -1.71 41.27 21.73
N GLY A 26 -1.58 42.43 21.09
CA GLY A 26 -0.48 42.95 20.26
C GLY A 26 0.60 42.03 19.70
N GLY A 27 0.58 41.87 18.37
CA GLY A 27 1.74 41.48 17.56
C GLY A 27 1.52 41.83 16.10
N LYS A 28 2.30 42.78 15.57
CA LYS A 28 2.25 43.30 14.19
C LYS A 28 2.22 42.20 13.12
N VAL A 29 1.31 42.34 12.15
CA VAL A 29 1.56 41.88 10.77
C VAL A 29 1.21 43.03 9.83
N ILE A 30 2.25 43.60 9.21
CA ILE A 30 2.14 44.58 8.15
C ILE A 30 1.97 43.80 6.85
N SER A 31 0.85 44.03 6.16
CA SER A 31 0.60 43.60 4.79
C SER A 31 1.59 44.29 3.85
N GLY A 32 2.47 43.50 3.23
CA GLY A 32 3.41 43.94 2.21
C GLY A 32 3.01 43.36 0.86
N TYR A 33 2.26 44.14 0.09
CA TYR A 33 2.22 44.01 -1.36
C TYR A 33 3.54 44.56 -1.91
N TYR A 34 4.32 43.72 -2.59
CA TYR A 34 5.36 44.17 -3.52
C TYR A 34 5.22 43.40 -4.83
N GLN A 35 4.85 44.13 -5.88
CA GLN A 35 5.06 43.77 -7.26
C GLN A 35 6.55 43.57 -7.51
N PHE A 36 6.91 42.52 -8.25
CA PHE A 36 8.14 42.50 -9.01
C PHE A 36 7.85 42.10 -10.46
N GLN A 37 8.43 42.90 -11.34
CA GLN A 37 8.42 42.80 -12.80
C GLN A 37 9.14 41.53 -13.26
N GLY A 38 8.71 41.03 -14.42
CA GLY A 38 9.15 39.76 -14.98
C GLY A 38 10.57 39.73 -15.51
N ASN A 39 10.95 38.55 -15.97
CA ASN A 39 11.81 38.42 -17.14
C ASN A 39 11.56 37.06 -17.81
N GLU A 40 10.97 37.12 -19.00
CA GLU A 40 10.87 36.03 -19.96
C GLU A 40 12.28 35.72 -20.47
N ARG A 41 12.80 34.55 -20.10
CA ARG A 41 13.97 33.95 -20.74
C ARG A 41 13.61 32.51 -21.04
N GLU A 42 12.95 32.28 -22.17
CA GLU A 42 13.03 31.00 -22.91
C GLU A 42 12.44 31.00 -24.34
N GLU A 43 12.11 32.14 -24.95
CA GLU A 43 11.54 32.19 -26.33
C GLU A 43 12.32 33.04 -27.36
N ALA A 44 13.65 33.13 -27.29
CA ALA A 44 14.43 33.93 -28.27
C ALA A 44 15.69 33.24 -28.81
N LEU A 45 15.57 31.98 -29.24
CA LEU A 45 16.64 31.30 -29.98
C LEU A 45 16.13 30.46 -31.16
N CYS A 46 15.19 30.98 -31.96
CA CYS A 46 14.80 30.28 -33.20
C CYS A 46 14.21 31.17 -34.31
N ARG A 47 14.62 32.43 -34.43
CA ARG A 47 14.36 33.28 -35.60
C ARG A 47 15.55 34.20 -35.86
N ASP A 48 16.59 33.69 -36.52
CA ASP A 48 17.57 34.51 -37.25
C ASP A 48 18.47 33.66 -38.18
N ILE A 49 17.86 32.72 -38.91
CA ILE A 49 18.48 32.14 -40.12
C ILE A 49 17.45 32.10 -41.23
N THR A 50 16.96 33.27 -41.66
CA THR A 50 16.36 33.40 -42.98
C THR A 50 16.42 34.85 -43.45
N MET A 51 16.91 35.03 -44.68
CA MET A 51 16.95 36.25 -45.50
C MET A 51 18.14 37.18 -45.29
N GLY A 52 19.04 37.18 -46.28
CA GLY A 52 20.05 38.22 -46.42
C GLY A 52 21.16 38.00 -47.45
N MET A 53 20.99 37.17 -48.48
CA MET A 53 21.95 37.09 -49.58
C MET A 53 21.58 38.09 -50.68
N THR A 54 22.25 39.24 -50.69
CA THR A 54 22.33 40.11 -51.86
C THR A 54 23.66 39.88 -52.58
N THR A 55 23.54 39.68 -53.89
CA THR A 55 24.58 39.39 -54.87
C THR A 55 25.47 40.60 -55.14
N LYS A 56 26.80 40.37 -55.23
CA LYS A 56 27.66 40.92 -56.30
C LYS A 56 28.98 40.15 -56.41
N ALA A 57 29.34 39.92 -57.66
CA ALA A 57 30.27 38.93 -58.17
C ALA A 57 31.76 39.29 -58.03
N LEU A 58 32.62 38.27 -57.97
CA LEU A 58 33.82 38.16 -58.80
C LEU A 58 34.25 36.68 -58.84
N GLY A 59 34.43 36.14 -60.04
CA GLY A 59 34.67 34.72 -60.25
C GLY A 59 36.13 34.28 -60.08
N ILE A 60 36.31 32.98 -59.87
CA ILE A 60 37.36 32.11 -60.42
C ILE A 60 36.72 30.71 -60.45
N GLY A 61 36.89 30.01 -61.58
CA GLY A 61 36.23 28.75 -61.85
C GLY A 61 36.99 27.51 -61.36
N VAL A 62 36.45 26.39 -61.85
CA VAL A 62 37.00 25.02 -61.94
C VAL A 62 36.58 24.07 -60.80
N ALA A 63 35.45 23.40 -61.08
CA ALA A 63 35.24 21.95 -61.07
C ALA A 63 35.71 21.12 -59.87
N GLY A 64 34.76 20.41 -59.26
CA GLY A 64 35.06 19.19 -58.48
C GLY A 64 34.09 18.91 -57.34
N ILE A 65 32.86 18.51 -57.67
CA ILE A 65 31.96 17.83 -56.74
C ILE A 65 32.56 16.45 -56.45
N VAL A 66 32.96 16.18 -55.20
CA VAL A 66 32.59 14.97 -54.43
C VAL A 66 32.63 15.35 -52.95
N VAL A 67 31.44 15.56 -52.39
CA VAL A 67 31.21 15.63 -50.94
C VAL A 67 31.31 14.21 -50.40
N ALA A 68 32.29 13.93 -49.56
CA ALA A 68 32.31 12.79 -48.66
C ALA A 68 32.55 13.30 -47.24
N ILE A 69 31.56 14.02 -46.72
CA ILE A 69 31.42 14.18 -45.27
C ILE A 69 30.91 12.82 -44.80
N LEU A 70 31.81 11.98 -44.30
CA LEU A 70 31.46 10.89 -43.40
C LEU A 70 30.84 11.52 -42.15
N LEU A 71 29.55 11.79 -42.20
CA LEU A 71 28.71 11.84 -41.01
C LEU A 71 28.70 10.41 -40.48
N LEU A 72 29.59 10.14 -39.53
CA LEU A 72 29.30 9.19 -38.47
C LEU A 72 28.04 9.72 -37.80
N VAL A 73 26.88 9.34 -38.34
CA VAL A 73 25.68 9.23 -37.53
C VAL A 73 26.03 8.10 -36.57
N ALA A 74 26.60 8.47 -35.42
CA ALA A 74 26.34 7.73 -34.22
C ALA A 74 24.81 7.78 -34.11
N PHE A 75 24.15 6.73 -34.62
CA PHE A 75 22.88 6.36 -34.06
C PHE A 75 23.20 6.20 -32.58
N SER A 76 22.85 7.21 -31.79
CA SER A 76 22.41 6.93 -30.44
C SER A 76 21.35 5.85 -30.66
N GLN A 77 21.71 4.58 -30.46
CA GLN A 77 20.75 3.67 -29.90
C GLN A 77 20.35 4.40 -28.63
N GLU A 78 19.20 5.10 -28.67
CA GLU A 78 18.42 5.20 -27.45
C GLU A 78 18.35 3.76 -26.99
N ASP A 79 19.07 3.48 -25.92
CA ASP A 79 19.05 2.16 -25.31
C ASP A 79 17.57 1.91 -25.05
N GLU A 80 16.98 0.98 -25.79
CA GLU A 80 15.63 0.49 -25.59
C GLU A 80 15.60 -0.34 -24.29
N SER A 81 16.41 0.04 -23.29
CA SER A 81 16.56 -0.58 -22.00
C SER A 81 15.18 -0.55 -21.38
N ALA A 82 14.53 -1.70 -21.42
CA ALA A 82 13.15 -1.83 -21.04
C ALA A 82 12.94 -1.21 -19.66
N HIS A 83 11.98 -0.31 -19.56
CA HIS A 83 11.71 0.41 -18.32
C HIS A 83 10.69 -0.38 -17.50
N ILE A 84 11.14 -1.09 -16.47
CA ILE A 84 10.25 -1.81 -15.55
C ILE A 84 9.60 -0.82 -14.58
N VAL A 85 8.32 -1.04 -14.27
CA VAL A 85 7.54 -0.17 -13.38
C VAL A 85 7.02 -1.01 -12.23
N ILE A 86 7.37 -0.66 -11.01
CA ILE A 86 6.86 -1.34 -9.81
C ILE A 86 5.79 -0.45 -9.17
N GLY A 87 4.55 -0.92 -9.11
CA GLY A 87 3.45 -0.23 -8.45
C GLY A 87 3.41 -0.58 -6.97
N VAL A 88 3.50 0.43 -6.11
CA VAL A 88 3.52 0.28 -4.64
C VAL A 88 2.40 1.11 -4.03
N PRO A 89 1.53 0.53 -3.19
CA PRO A 89 0.54 1.31 -2.44
C PRO A 89 1.22 2.32 -1.52
N GLY A 90 0.74 3.56 -1.48
CA GLY A 90 1.39 4.64 -0.73
C GLY A 90 1.49 4.42 0.79
N ASN A 91 0.71 3.49 1.34
CA ASN A 91 0.61 3.21 2.76
C ASN A 91 1.27 1.89 3.21
N SER A 92 1.91 1.13 2.32
CA SER A 92 2.53 -0.16 2.67
C SER A 92 4.05 -0.07 2.71
N ALA A 93 4.60 -0.03 3.94
CA ALA A 93 6.04 0.00 4.17
C ALA A 93 6.75 -1.27 3.67
N SER A 94 6.17 -2.45 3.90
CA SER A 94 6.74 -3.72 3.42
C SER A 94 6.70 -3.87 1.90
N ALA A 95 5.62 -3.42 1.25
CA ALA A 95 5.54 -3.39 -0.21
C ALA A 95 6.64 -2.48 -0.79
N HIS A 96 6.92 -1.36 -0.12
CA HIS A 96 7.98 -0.44 -0.52
C HIS A 96 9.38 -1.06 -0.33
N GLY A 97 9.64 -1.69 0.82
CA GLY A 97 10.90 -2.42 1.05
C GLY A 97 11.13 -3.53 0.02
N THR A 98 10.09 -4.31 -0.28
CA THR A 98 10.15 -5.33 -1.33
C THR A 98 10.43 -4.71 -2.70
N ALA A 99 9.77 -3.60 -3.05
CA ALA A 99 10.00 -2.91 -4.32
C ALA A 99 11.45 -2.45 -4.49
N LEU A 100 12.07 -1.93 -3.43
CA LEU A 100 13.45 -1.43 -3.46
C LEU A 100 14.48 -2.56 -3.59
N ILE A 101 14.22 -3.70 -2.95
CA ILE A 101 15.03 -4.91 -3.13
C ILE A 101 14.91 -5.38 -4.58
N LEU A 102 13.69 -5.46 -5.13
CA LEU A 102 13.48 -5.85 -6.52
C LEU A 102 14.11 -4.86 -7.50
N GLU A 103 13.97 -3.55 -7.27
CA GLU A 103 14.61 -2.49 -8.04
C GLU A 103 16.12 -2.69 -8.10
N THR A 104 16.78 -2.79 -6.93
CA THR A 104 18.24 -2.98 -6.85
C THR A 104 18.69 -4.21 -7.64
N LEU A 105 18.04 -5.36 -7.45
CA LEU A 105 18.43 -6.60 -8.12
C LEU A 105 18.16 -6.57 -9.64
N LEU A 106 17.08 -5.93 -10.07
CA LEU A 106 16.75 -5.77 -11.48
C LEU A 106 17.78 -4.87 -12.18
N GLU A 107 18.13 -3.73 -11.58
CA GLU A 107 19.10 -2.80 -12.15
C GLU A 107 20.52 -3.40 -12.19
N GLU A 108 20.93 -4.11 -11.14
CA GLU A 108 22.28 -4.71 -11.06
C GLU A 108 22.47 -5.92 -11.98
N HIS A 109 21.45 -6.75 -12.17
CA HIS A 109 21.59 -8.05 -12.84
C HIS A 109 20.94 -8.16 -14.21
N TYR A 110 20.02 -7.26 -14.57
CA TYR A 110 19.22 -7.40 -15.79
C TYR A 110 19.31 -6.19 -16.74
N ASN A 111 20.23 -5.25 -16.48
CA ASN A 111 20.50 -4.07 -17.34
C ASN A 111 19.21 -3.34 -17.76
N THR A 112 18.30 -3.17 -16.81
CA THR A 112 17.01 -2.51 -16.96
C THR A 112 16.96 -1.33 -16.00
N GLN A 113 16.25 -0.26 -16.37
CA GLN A 113 15.92 0.81 -15.43
C GLN A 113 14.59 0.49 -14.77
N VAL A 114 14.51 0.65 -13.45
CA VAL A 114 13.29 0.45 -12.71
C VAL A 114 12.76 1.79 -12.21
N ARG A 115 11.44 1.92 -12.23
CA ARG A 115 10.76 3.06 -11.59
C ARG A 115 9.69 2.57 -10.65
N ILE A 116 9.81 2.96 -9.39
CA ILE A 116 8.75 2.79 -8.41
C ILE A 116 7.68 3.87 -8.61
N ARG A 117 6.43 3.44 -8.80
CA ARG A 117 5.24 4.30 -8.82
C ARG A 117 4.48 4.12 -7.51
N THR A 118 4.51 5.15 -6.67
CA THR A 118 3.83 5.21 -5.36
C THR A 118 3.22 6.60 -5.12
N GLY A 119 2.41 6.75 -4.08
CA GLY A 119 1.74 8.00 -3.69
C GLY A 119 0.39 7.74 -3.03
N GLU A 120 -0.22 8.78 -2.44
CA GLU A 120 -1.52 8.67 -1.72
C GLU A 120 -2.64 8.11 -2.63
N ASP A 121 -2.63 8.48 -3.91
CA ASP A 121 -3.63 8.02 -4.90
C ASP A 121 -3.30 6.63 -5.51
N VAL A 122 -2.16 6.03 -5.14
CA VAL A 122 -1.74 4.73 -5.64
C VAL A 122 -2.23 3.65 -4.67
N THR A 123 -3.18 2.85 -5.13
CA THR A 123 -3.82 1.77 -4.38
C THR A 123 -3.63 0.45 -5.13
N THR A 124 -3.77 -0.70 -4.46
CA THR A 124 -3.72 -2.01 -5.13
C THR A 124 -4.69 -2.09 -6.31
N LYS A 125 -5.89 -1.51 -6.20
CA LYS A 125 -6.86 -1.45 -7.30
C LYS A 125 -6.35 -0.69 -8.52
N THR A 126 -5.75 0.49 -8.31
CA THR A 126 -5.21 1.29 -9.42
C THR A 126 -3.94 0.66 -10.00
N ILE A 127 -3.16 -0.05 -9.18
CA ILE A 127 -2.01 -0.84 -9.62
C ILE A 127 -2.44 -2.00 -10.51
N LEU A 128 -3.36 -2.85 -10.06
CA LEU A 128 -3.83 -4.02 -10.82
C LEU A 128 -4.46 -3.62 -12.16
N LYS A 129 -5.20 -2.50 -12.19
CA LYS A 129 -5.70 -1.92 -13.44
C LYS A 129 -4.56 -1.46 -14.35
N GLY A 130 -3.56 -0.77 -13.81
CA GLY A 130 -2.38 -0.35 -14.57
C GLY A 130 -1.55 -1.53 -15.10
N MET A 131 -1.55 -2.66 -14.40
CA MET A 131 -0.95 -3.91 -14.86
C MET A 131 -1.71 -4.51 -16.05
N ASP A 132 -3.05 -4.53 -15.99
CA ASP A 132 -3.89 -4.94 -17.13
C ASP A 132 -3.66 -4.07 -18.38
N GLU A 133 -3.41 -2.78 -18.18
CA GLU A 133 -3.11 -1.80 -19.23
C GLU A 133 -1.65 -1.84 -19.69
N GLY A 134 -0.78 -2.62 -19.04
CA GLY A 134 0.66 -2.73 -19.36
C GLY A 134 1.51 -1.53 -18.96
N VAL A 135 1.00 -0.61 -18.13
CA VAL A 135 1.73 0.58 -17.68
C VAL A 135 2.40 0.42 -16.31
N ILE A 136 2.08 -0.66 -15.60
CA ILE A 136 2.77 -1.12 -14.38
C ILE A 136 3.14 -2.59 -14.61
N HIS A 137 4.38 -2.98 -14.30
CA HIS A 137 4.89 -4.30 -14.63
C HIS A 137 4.87 -5.27 -13.44
N ILE A 138 5.11 -4.76 -12.23
CA ILE A 138 5.23 -5.57 -11.00
C ILE A 138 4.41 -4.91 -9.88
N HIS A 139 3.73 -5.72 -9.07
CA HIS A 139 3.17 -5.32 -7.79
C HIS A 139 3.74 -6.25 -6.69
N PRO A 140 4.54 -5.72 -5.75
CA PRO A 140 5.36 -6.54 -4.85
C PRO A 140 4.58 -7.18 -3.70
N GLU A 141 3.36 -6.71 -3.42
CA GLU A 141 2.60 -7.18 -2.26
C GLU A 141 1.10 -7.03 -2.55
N VAL A 142 0.45 -8.14 -2.90
CA VAL A 142 -1.01 -8.25 -2.99
C VAL A 142 -1.53 -9.17 -1.91
N TRP A 143 -2.50 -8.69 -1.14
CA TRP A 143 -3.23 -9.47 -0.15
C TRP A 143 -4.40 -10.18 -0.82
N ASP A 144 -4.30 -11.50 -0.98
CA ASP A 144 -5.28 -12.30 -1.73
C ASP A 144 -6.72 -12.17 -1.20
N SER A 145 -6.88 -12.17 0.12
CA SER A 145 -8.17 -12.13 0.80
C SER A 145 -8.92 -10.82 0.57
N ARG A 146 -8.21 -9.72 0.27
CA ARG A 146 -8.79 -8.38 0.06
C ARG A 146 -9.17 -8.11 -1.39
N GLU A 147 -8.48 -8.74 -2.34
CA GLU A 147 -8.57 -8.39 -3.78
C GLU A 147 -9.16 -9.49 -4.66
N THR A 148 -9.81 -10.48 -4.05
CA THR A 148 -10.35 -11.70 -4.70
C THR A 148 -11.04 -11.42 -6.06
N ASN A 149 -11.91 -10.40 -6.15
CA ASN A 149 -12.63 -10.09 -7.40
C ASN A 149 -11.73 -9.54 -8.51
N LEU A 150 -10.76 -8.70 -8.17
CA LEU A 150 -9.82 -8.15 -9.15
C LEU A 150 -8.80 -9.20 -9.59
N LEU A 151 -8.35 -10.05 -8.66
CA LEU A 151 -7.49 -11.18 -8.99
C LEU A 151 -8.20 -12.16 -9.93
N ALA A 152 -9.46 -12.52 -9.66
CA ALA A 152 -10.24 -13.37 -10.57
C ALA A 152 -10.44 -12.73 -11.96
N LEU A 153 -10.60 -11.41 -12.02
CA LEU A 153 -10.72 -10.70 -13.29
C LEU A 153 -9.40 -10.71 -14.08
N TYR A 154 -8.30 -10.31 -13.46
CA TYR A 154 -7.04 -10.06 -14.16
C TYR A 154 -6.14 -11.29 -14.28
N ALA A 155 -6.08 -12.15 -13.26
CA ALA A 155 -5.26 -13.36 -13.29
C ALA A 155 -5.97 -14.52 -14.00
N ASP A 156 -7.28 -14.73 -13.76
CA ASP A 156 -7.98 -15.91 -14.27
C ASP A 156 -8.73 -15.65 -15.59
N THR A 157 -9.51 -14.56 -15.62
CA THR A 157 -10.41 -14.25 -16.75
C THR A 157 -9.66 -13.62 -17.91
N LYS A 158 -8.95 -12.50 -17.66
CA LYS A 158 -8.17 -11.79 -18.67
C LYS A 158 -6.77 -12.39 -18.86
N ARG A 159 -6.20 -12.99 -17.81
CA ARG A 159 -4.85 -13.56 -17.78
C ARG A 159 -3.76 -12.57 -18.16
N THR A 160 -3.93 -11.32 -17.74
CA THR A 160 -3.00 -10.21 -18.00
C THR A 160 -1.94 -10.09 -16.91
N ILE A 161 -2.15 -10.70 -15.75
CA ILE A 161 -1.18 -10.76 -14.65
C ILE A 161 -0.93 -12.21 -14.21
N VAL A 162 0.20 -12.44 -13.57
CA VAL A 162 0.64 -13.74 -13.04
C VAL A 162 1.09 -13.56 -11.59
N GLN A 163 0.64 -14.47 -10.72
CA GLN A 163 1.16 -14.58 -9.37
C GLN A 163 2.44 -15.43 -9.38
N THR A 164 3.46 -14.97 -8.67
CA THR A 164 4.66 -15.77 -8.38
C THR A 164 4.31 -16.99 -7.51
N PRO A 165 5.06 -18.10 -7.58
CA PRO A 165 4.70 -19.35 -6.90
C PRO A 165 4.92 -19.33 -5.37
N HIS A 166 5.58 -18.30 -4.84
CA HIS A 166 6.02 -18.23 -3.46
C HIS A 166 5.24 -17.19 -2.66
N SER A 167 3.96 -17.48 -2.38
CA SER A 167 3.16 -16.64 -1.48
C SER A 167 3.54 -16.84 -0.01
N ILE A 168 3.34 -15.79 0.77
CA ILE A 168 3.69 -15.72 2.19
C ILE A 168 2.41 -15.81 2.97
N LYS A 169 2.27 -16.87 3.78
CA LYS A 169 1.12 -17.01 4.69
C LYS A 169 1.13 -15.89 5.73
N THR A 170 -0.02 -15.27 5.92
CA THR A 170 -0.24 -14.26 6.96
C THR A 170 -1.03 -14.86 8.12
N PHE A 171 -1.00 -14.18 9.26
CA PHE A 171 -1.79 -14.52 10.43
C PHE A 171 -2.84 -13.43 10.65
N GLN A 172 -3.98 -13.83 11.22
CA GLN A 172 -5.03 -12.94 11.71
C GLN A 172 -5.76 -13.63 12.87
N GLY A 173 -6.14 -12.86 13.88
CA GLY A 173 -6.74 -13.39 15.11
C GLY A 173 -6.94 -12.30 16.16
N LEU A 174 -7.18 -12.73 17.41
CA LEU A 174 -7.23 -11.82 18.55
C LEU A 174 -5.91 -11.82 19.31
N CYS A 175 -5.44 -10.65 19.71
CA CYS A 175 -4.21 -10.46 20.47
C CYS A 175 -4.44 -9.63 21.74
N LEU A 176 -3.56 -9.85 22.70
CA LEU A 176 -3.43 -9.12 23.96
C LEU A 176 -1.95 -9.08 24.37
N SER A 177 -1.60 -8.34 25.42
CA SER A 177 -0.23 -8.36 25.94
C SER A 177 0.15 -9.73 26.49
N SER A 178 1.39 -10.15 26.27
CA SER A 178 1.91 -11.43 26.75
C SER A 178 1.84 -11.54 28.28
N SER A 179 2.17 -10.45 28.98
CA SER A 179 2.10 -10.37 30.45
C SER A 179 0.69 -10.61 30.98
N LEU A 180 -0.33 -9.97 30.38
CA LEU A 180 -1.73 -10.11 30.78
C LEU A 180 -2.25 -11.53 30.47
N ALA A 181 -1.88 -12.06 29.30
CA ALA A 181 -2.22 -13.43 28.91
C ALA A 181 -1.69 -14.46 29.93
N GLU A 182 -0.43 -14.34 30.34
CA GLU A 182 0.17 -15.21 31.35
C GLU A 182 -0.46 -15.03 32.73
N GLN A 183 -0.65 -13.78 33.18
CA GLN A 183 -1.21 -13.46 34.49
C GLN A 183 -2.63 -14.01 34.68
N HIS A 184 -3.45 -13.96 33.63
CA HIS A 184 -4.87 -14.35 33.68
C HIS A 184 -5.18 -15.69 33.03
N LEU A 185 -4.14 -16.41 32.59
CA LEU A 185 -4.22 -17.70 31.92
C LEU A 185 -5.17 -17.64 30.71
N ILE A 186 -4.96 -16.66 29.83
CA ILE A 186 -5.71 -16.46 28.60
C ILE A 186 -4.83 -16.93 27.45
N SER A 187 -5.16 -18.08 26.86
CA SER A 187 -4.34 -18.69 25.81
C SER A 187 -5.16 -19.28 24.67
N GLN A 188 -6.43 -19.61 24.90
CA GLN A 188 -7.32 -20.23 23.93
C GLN A 188 -8.58 -19.36 23.77
N ILE A 189 -9.18 -19.37 22.58
CA ILE A 189 -10.38 -18.56 22.30
C ILE A 189 -11.56 -18.88 23.24
N GLN A 190 -11.61 -20.09 23.80
CA GLN A 190 -12.60 -20.49 24.78
C GLN A 190 -12.45 -19.78 26.13
N ASP A 191 -11.28 -19.21 26.44
CA ASP A 191 -11.06 -18.44 27.66
C ASP A 191 -11.92 -17.16 27.70
N LEU A 192 -12.29 -16.62 26.53
CA LEU A 192 -13.21 -15.48 26.42
C LEU A 192 -14.65 -15.81 26.88
N ARG A 193 -14.97 -17.08 27.18
CA ARG A 193 -16.25 -17.45 27.79
C ARG A 193 -16.29 -17.17 29.29
N ARG A 194 -15.14 -16.94 29.92
CA ARG A 194 -15.04 -16.74 31.36
C ARG A 194 -15.41 -15.30 31.72
N SER A 195 -16.19 -15.13 32.79
CA SER A 195 -16.63 -13.81 33.23
C SER A 195 -15.48 -12.98 33.79
N ASP A 196 -14.54 -13.59 34.49
CA ASP A 196 -13.37 -12.91 35.04
C ASP A 196 -12.47 -12.35 33.93
N VAL A 197 -12.38 -13.02 32.78
CA VAL A 197 -11.65 -12.53 31.60
C VAL A 197 -12.37 -11.33 30.98
N ALA A 198 -13.69 -11.40 30.79
CA ALA A 198 -14.46 -10.29 30.22
C ALA A 198 -14.35 -9.00 31.07
N THR A 199 -14.41 -9.12 32.40
CA THR A 199 -14.27 -7.98 33.31
C THR A 199 -12.91 -7.27 33.21
N LEU A 200 -11.83 -7.96 32.77
CA LEU A 200 -10.54 -7.30 32.58
C LEU A 200 -10.60 -6.25 31.47
N PHE A 201 -11.39 -6.53 30.43
CA PHE A 201 -11.45 -5.70 29.23
C PHE A 201 -12.63 -4.72 29.24
N ASP A 202 -13.50 -4.75 30.26
CA ASP A 202 -14.65 -3.87 30.46
C ASP A 202 -14.21 -2.48 30.91
N TRP A 203 -13.84 -1.64 29.94
CA TRP A 203 -13.30 -0.29 30.20
C TRP A 203 -14.39 0.78 30.31
N ASN A 204 -15.62 0.47 29.88
CA ASN A 204 -16.76 1.38 29.95
C ASN A 204 -17.71 1.09 31.14
N GLU A 205 -17.46 0.01 31.89
CA GLU A 205 -18.21 -0.47 33.05
C GLU A 205 -19.67 -0.87 32.76
N ASP A 206 -19.98 -1.33 31.54
CA ASP A 206 -21.32 -1.78 31.14
C ASP A 206 -21.58 -3.28 31.40
N GLY A 207 -20.56 -3.99 31.87
CA GLY A 207 -20.62 -5.41 32.20
C GLY A 207 -20.16 -6.34 31.07
N LYS A 208 -19.69 -5.80 29.95
CA LYS A 208 -19.06 -6.55 28.86
C LYS A 208 -17.65 -6.04 28.58
N GLY A 209 -16.76 -6.95 28.23
CA GLY A 209 -15.42 -6.58 27.77
C GLY A 209 -15.42 -6.10 26.32
N GLU A 210 -14.40 -5.35 25.92
CA GLU A 210 -14.34 -4.81 24.57
C GLU A 210 -13.23 -5.43 23.74
N ILE A 211 -13.60 -5.80 22.50
CA ILE A 211 -12.67 -6.27 21.48
C ILE A 211 -12.56 -5.18 20.42
N LEU A 212 -11.37 -4.61 20.28
CA LEU A 212 -11.12 -3.53 19.34
C LEU A 212 -10.81 -4.08 17.95
N VAL A 213 -11.52 -3.60 16.92
CA VAL A 213 -11.43 -4.12 15.56
C VAL A 213 -11.34 -2.97 14.55
N SER A 214 -10.53 -3.14 13.50
CA SER A 214 -10.42 -2.17 12.41
C SER A 214 -11.71 -2.09 11.59
N SER A 215 -12.09 -0.87 11.24
CA SER A 215 -13.20 -0.55 10.32
C SER A 215 -12.74 -0.36 8.86
N ALA A 216 -11.44 -0.47 8.57
CA ALA A 216 -10.90 -0.26 7.22
C ALA A 216 -11.42 -1.30 6.21
N ASP A 217 -11.63 -2.53 6.67
CA ASP A 217 -12.36 -3.57 5.96
C ASP A 217 -13.67 -3.86 6.71
N ARG A 218 -14.80 -3.49 6.07
CA ARG A 218 -16.15 -3.67 6.62
C ARG A 218 -16.48 -5.12 7.00
N ASN A 219 -15.77 -6.11 6.44
CA ASN A 219 -16.03 -7.51 6.70
C ASN A 219 -15.42 -7.98 8.02
N ILE A 220 -14.30 -7.41 8.47
CA ILE A 220 -13.62 -7.84 9.70
C ILE A 220 -14.55 -7.79 10.92
N PRO A 221 -15.23 -6.68 11.25
CA PRO A 221 -16.09 -6.64 12.42
C PRO A 221 -17.33 -7.52 12.29
N LEU A 222 -17.85 -7.74 11.08
CA LEU A 222 -18.96 -8.66 10.82
C LEU A 222 -18.55 -10.10 11.06
N ILE A 223 -17.39 -10.51 10.54
CA ILE A 223 -16.81 -11.84 10.76
C ILE A 223 -16.53 -12.03 12.26
N GLU A 224 -15.98 -11.02 12.94
CA GLU A 224 -15.70 -11.11 14.37
C GLU A 224 -16.98 -11.31 15.20
N LYS A 225 -18.09 -10.65 14.85
CA LYS A 225 -19.42 -10.89 15.48
C LYS A 225 -19.88 -12.34 15.28
N ILE A 226 -19.70 -12.89 14.08
CA ILE A 226 -20.03 -14.31 13.78
C ILE A 226 -19.15 -15.24 14.61
N ARG A 227 -17.85 -14.94 14.69
CA ARG A 227 -16.87 -15.71 15.48
C ARG A 227 -17.22 -15.67 16.96
N ALA A 228 -17.55 -14.50 17.50
CA ALA A 228 -18.03 -14.32 18.87
C ALA A 228 -19.22 -15.22 19.22
N LYS A 229 -20.22 -15.25 18.34
CA LYS A 229 -21.38 -16.14 18.48
C LYS A 229 -20.99 -17.61 18.38
N SER A 230 -20.16 -17.96 17.40
CA SER A 230 -19.75 -19.35 17.14
C SER A 230 -18.94 -19.93 18.29
N TYR A 231 -18.06 -19.12 18.87
CA TYR A 231 -17.26 -19.45 20.03
C TYR A 231 -17.94 -19.18 21.37
N ARG A 232 -19.13 -18.56 21.39
CA ARG A 232 -19.93 -18.29 22.60
C ARG A 232 -19.31 -17.27 23.57
N TYR A 233 -18.65 -16.23 23.07
CA TYR A 233 -18.23 -15.08 23.87
C TYR A 233 -19.00 -13.78 23.55
N ASP A 234 -19.91 -13.83 22.57
CA ASP A 234 -20.80 -12.74 22.13
C ASP A 234 -21.66 -12.10 23.22
N HIS A 235 -22.05 -12.86 24.24
CA HIS A 235 -22.83 -12.33 25.36
C HIS A 235 -21.98 -11.63 26.43
N ARG A 236 -20.64 -11.71 26.35
CA ARG A 236 -19.70 -11.12 27.30
C ARG A 236 -18.82 -10.03 26.71
N PHE A 237 -18.73 -9.96 25.39
CA PHE A 237 -17.88 -9.01 24.71
C PHE A 237 -18.65 -8.24 23.66
N ASP A 238 -18.35 -6.95 23.57
CA ASP A 238 -18.77 -6.10 22.47
C ASP A 238 -17.61 -5.85 21.50
N ILE A 239 -17.93 -5.87 20.22
CA ILE A 239 -16.98 -5.58 19.14
C ILE A 239 -17.00 -4.07 18.89
N ILE A 240 -15.89 -3.40 19.18
CA ILE A 240 -15.75 -1.96 19.02
C ILE A 240 -14.97 -1.68 17.74
N GLU A 241 -15.68 -1.10 16.77
CA GLU A 241 -15.14 -0.73 15.47
C GLU A 241 -14.43 0.63 15.56
N MET A 242 -13.18 0.70 15.11
CA MET A 242 -12.36 1.92 15.11
C MET A 242 -11.66 2.08 13.76
N ASP A 243 -11.37 3.31 13.34
CA ASP A 243 -10.43 3.53 12.23
C ASP A 243 -9.02 3.09 12.64
N ASP A 244 -8.18 2.72 11.66
CA ASP A 244 -6.86 2.12 11.93
C ASP A 244 -5.96 3.02 12.81
N GLN A 245 -6.04 4.34 12.62
CA GLN A 245 -5.22 5.27 13.38
C GLN A 245 -5.68 5.33 14.85
N SER A 246 -6.99 5.46 15.09
CA SER A 246 -7.56 5.45 16.44
C SER A 246 -7.36 4.10 17.14
N LEU A 247 -7.55 2.99 16.43
CA LEU A 247 -7.32 1.64 16.94
C LEU A 247 -5.87 1.49 17.41
N PHE A 248 -4.92 1.84 16.54
CA PHE A 248 -3.51 1.72 16.87
C PHE A 248 -3.13 2.64 18.04
N ALA A 249 -3.55 3.90 18.02
CA ALA A 249 -3.30 4.84 19.12
C ALA A 249 -3.86 4.32 20.46
N ARG A 250 -5.03 3.69 20.45
CA ARG A 250 -5.61 3.07 21.65
C ARG A 250 -4.78 1.89 22.15
N ILE A 251 -4.35 1.00 21.27
CA ILE A 251 -3.45 -0.11 21.63
C ILE A 251 -2.16 0.44 22.23
N GLN A 252 -1.55 1.46 21.60
CA GLN A 252 -0.32 2.08 22.10
C GLN A 252 -0.47 2.71 23.48
N ASP A 253 -1.60 3.37 23.75
CA ASP A 253 -1.90 3.96 25.05
C ASP A 253 -2.07 2.89 26.13
N ALA A 254 -2.88 1.87 25.86
CA ALA A 254 -3.11 0.76 26.79
C ALA A 254 -1.81 0.01 27.12
N MET A 255 -1.02 -0.34 26.10
CA MET A 255 0.26 -1.04 26.29
C MET A 255 1.28 -0.22 27.08
N ARG A 256 1.33 1.11 26.90
CA ARG A 256 2.24 1.98 27.67
C ARG A 256 1.83 2.12 29.14
N LYS A 257 0.54 1.99 29.43
CA LYS A 257 -0.03 2.09 30.78
C LYS A 257 -0.17 0.74 31.48
N ASP A 258 0.18 -0.35 30.82
CA ASP A 258 -0.06 -1.73 31.28
C ASP A 258 -1.56 -1.98 31.56
N GLU A 259 -2.42 -1.39 30.74
CA GLU A 259 -3.88 -1.55 30.81
C GLU A 259 -4.34 -2.71 29.91
N PRO A 260 -5.35 -3.50 30.33
CA PRO A 260 -5.90 -4.55 29.49
C PRO A 260 -6.43 -4.04 28.15
N VAL A 261 -6.01 -4.69 27.07
CA VAL A 261 -6.55 -4.47 25.72
C VAL A 261 -6.61 -5.79 24.96
N LEU A 262 -7.75 -6.04 24.32
CA LEU A 262 -8.00 -7.17 23.44
C LEU A 262 -8.39 -6.62 22.07
N PHE A 263 -7.68 -7.04 21.03
CA PHE A 263 -7.86 -6.45 19.70
C PHE A 263 -7.64 -7.46 18.58
N HIS A 264 -8.27 -7.22 17.43
CA HIS A 264 -7.97 -7.95 16.21
C HIS A 264 -6.58 -7.55 15.68
N CYS A 265 -5.71 -8.54 15.50
CA CYS A 265 -4.34 -8.38 15.06
C CYS A 265 -4.08 -9.24 13.82
N TYR A 266 -3.06 -8.87 13.05
CA TYR A 266 -2.60 -9.62 11.88
C TYR A 266 -1.09 -9.50 11.73
N THR A 267 -0.47 -10.41 10.97
CA THR A 267 0.95 -10.30 10.58
C THR A 267 1.09 -10.30 9.06
N PRO A 268 1.97 -9.47 8.49
CA PRO A 268 2.87 -8.51 9.15
C PRO A 268 2.12 -7.26 9.64
N HIS A 269 2.52 -6.70 10.79
CA HIS A 269 2.04 -5.42 11.31
C HIS A 269 3.02 -4.83 12.33
N GLU A 270 3.14 -3.50 12.44
CA GLU A 270 4.13 -2.86 13.33
C GLU A 270 3.94 -3.18 14.82
N VAL A 271 2.72 -3.50 15.24
CA VAL A 271 2.39 -3.78 16.64
C VAL A 271 3.23 -4.93 17.23
N TRP A 272 3.57 -5.92 16.41
CA TRP A 272 4.40 -7.08 16.80
C TRP A 272 5.87 -6.73 17.04
N ASN A 273 6.33 -5.60 16.52
CA ASN A 273 7.70 -5.10 16.73
C ASN A 273 7.79 -4.11 17.89
N LEU A 274 6.68 -3.44 18.20
CA LEU A 274 6.62 -2.38 19.20
C LEU A 274 6.24 -2.89 20.60
N TYR A 275 5.47 -3.98 20.67
CA TYR A 275 4.91 -4.48 21.92
C TYR A 275 5.05 -5.99 22.03
N ASP A 276 5.24 -6.46 23.25
CA ASP A 276 5.20 -7.88 23.58
C ASP A 276 3.74 -8.35 23.67
N ILE A 277 3.26 -8.90 22.57
CA ILE A 277 1.89 -9.39 22.41
C ILE A 277 1.88 -10.85 22.02
N VAL A 278 0.79 -11.52 22.36
CA VAL A 278 0.51 -12.90 21.99
C VAL A 278 -0.85 -13.00 21.31
N SER A 279 -0.98 -13.90 20.34
CA SER A 279 -2.27 -14.27 19.79
C SER A 279 -2.95 -15.34 20.63
N ILE A 280 -4.26 -15.21 20.77
CA ILE A 280 -5.11 -16.24 21.35
C ILE A 280 -5.19 -17.41 20.38
N GLN A 281 -4.96 -18.62 20.87
CA GLN A 281 -4.99 -19.83 20.04
C GLN A 281 -6.41 -20.22 19.66
N GLU A 282 -6.52 -20.77 18.45
CA GLU A 282 -7.76 -21.17 17.84
C GLU A 282 -7.63 -22.56 17.18
N PRO A 283 -8.73 -23.33 17.06
CA PRO A 283 -8.74 -24.51 16.22
C PRO A 283 -8.31 -24.16 14.79
N THR A 284 -7.49 -24.97 14.14
CA THR A 284 -7.06 -24.73 12.75
C THR A 284 -8.25 -24.49 11.81
N TYR A 285 -8.12 -23.53 10.90
CA TYR A 285 -9.14 -23.20 9.90
C TYR A 285 -9.69 -24.45 9.20
N ARG A 286 -11.01 -24.52 9.07
CA ARG A 286 -11.72 -25.53 8.28
C ARG A 286 -12.83 -24.89 7.47
N GLU A 287 -12.76 -25.05 6.15
CA GLU A 287 -13.76 -24.53 5.23
C GLU A 287 -15.18 -25.04 5.54
N SER A 288 -15.32 -26.31 5.94
CA SER A 288 -16.62 -26.88 6.35
C SER A 288 -17.23 -26.25 7.61
N GLU A 289 -16.41 -25.53 8.39
CA GLU A 289 -16.81 -24.84 9.61
C GLU A 289 -16.83 -23.30 9.40
N TRP A 290 -16.86 -22.87 8.13
CA TRP A 290 -16.85 -21.47 7.70
C TRP A 290 -18.05 -21.17 6.79
N ASN A 291 -19.14 -20.67 7.37
CA ASN A 291 -20.32 -20.17 6.68
C ASN A 291 -20.56 -18.72 7.06
N ILE A 292 -20.11 -17.79 6.22
CA ILE A 292 -20.28 -16.35 6.42
C ILE A 292 -21.40 -15.87 5.50
N ILE A 293 -22.49 -15.40 6.10
CA ILE A 293 -23.57 -14.69 5.41
C ILE A 293 -23.46 -13.24 5.83
N TYR A 294 -23.52 -12.31 4.87
CA TYR A 294 -23.44 -10.89 5.17
C TYR A 294 -24.84 -10.27 5.30
N PRO A 295 -24.98 -9.13 6.03
CA PRO A 295 -26.27 -8.47 6.22
C PRO A 295 -26.99 -8.08 4.92
N GLU A 296 -26.24 -7.81 3.85
CA GLU A 296 -26.82 -7.54 2.51
C GLU A 296 -27.48 -8.76 1.85
N ASP A 297 -27.13 -9.97 2.27
CA ASP A 297 -27.61 -11.21 1.66
C ASP A 297 -28.82 -11.81 2.41
N ASP A 298 -28.90 -11.63 3.73
CA ASP A 298 -29.95 -12.20 4.59
C ASP A 298 -30.15 -11.38 5.88
N ASP A 299 -31.39 -11.00 6.21
CA ASP A 299 -31.69 -10.28 7.46
C ASP A 299 -31.35 -11.11 8.72
N GLU A 300 -31.37 -12.44 8.62
CA GLU A 300 -30.98 -13.38 9.69
C GLU A 300 -29.51 -13.82 9.57
N TRP A 301 -28.67 -13.03 8.89
CA TRP A 301 -27.26 -13.35 8.60
C TRP A 301 -26.49 -13.88 9.81
N LEU A 302 -26.59 -13.21 10.97
CA LEU A 302 -25.81 -13.58 12.15
C LEU A 302 -26.29 -14.90 12.73
N GLU A 303 -27.60 -15.16 12.72
CA GLU A 303 -28.17 -16.40 13.24
C GLU A 303 -27.80 -17.61 12.37
N ARG A 304 -27.76 -17.41 11.06
CA ARG A 304 -27.46 -18.45 10.08
C ARG A 304 -25.97 -18.62 9.78
N SER A 305 -25.14 -17.67 10.17
CA SER A 305 -23.68 -17.75 10.03
C SER A 305 -23.02 -18.59 11.11
N TYR A 306 -21.86 -19.15 10.77
CA TYR A 306 -21.01 -19.93 11.66
C TYR A 306 -19.53 -19.84 11.25
N ALA A 307 -18.65 -19.59 12.21
CA ALA A 307 -17.19 -19.53 12.03
C ALA A 307 -16.49 -20.01 13.31
N GLY A 308 -16.38 -21.33 13.47
CA GLY A 308 -15.93 -22.00 14.71
C GLY A 308 -14.46 -22.42 14.74
N THR A 309 -13.64 -21.92 13.81
CA THR A 309 -12.19 -22.22 13.70
C THR A 309 -11.36 -20.93 13.53
N ALA A 310 -10.06 -21.03 13.26
CA ALA A 310 -9.18 -19.90 12.95
C ALA A 310 -9.59 -19.21 11.67
N TRP A 311 -9.26 -17.91 11.54
CA TRP A 311 -9.46 -17.17 10.30
C TRP A 311 -8.94 -17.94 9.09
N LYS A 312 -9.62 -17.79 7.95
CA LYS A 312 -9.14 -18.34 6.69
C LYS A 312 -7.74 -17.81 6.42
N ASP A 313 -6.81 -18.72 6.14
CA ASP A 313 -5.45 -18.38 5.72
C ASP A 313 -5.52 -17.30 4.62
N ALA A 314 -4.88 -16.17 4.86
CA ALA A 314 -4.60 -15.19 3.84
C ALA A 314 -3.13 -15.29 3.45
N SER A 315 -2.82 -14.79 2.26
CA SER A 315 -1.44 -14.74 1.79
C SER A 315 -1.13 -13.44 1.07
N ILE A 316 0.15 -13.09 1.15
CA ILE A 316 0.73 -12.01 0.38
C ILE A 316 1.48 -12.64 -0.79
N GLY A 317 1.26 -12.11 -2.00
CA GLY A 317 1.99 -12.54 -3.20
C GLY A 317 2.52 -11.39 -4.02
N ILE A 318 3.63 -11.63 -4.73
CA ILE A 318 4.11 -10.76 -5.80
C ILE A 318 3.36 -11.13 -7.08
N TYR A 319 2.90 -10.11 -7.80
CA TYR A 319 2.29 -10.25 -9.12
C TYR A 319 3.10 -9.50 -10.17
N TYR A 320 3.13 -10.03 -11.39
CA TYR A 320 3.76 -9.37 -12.54
C TYR A 320 2.89 -9.47 -13.80
N VAL A 321 3.08 -8.58 -14.77
CA VAL A 321 2.31 -8.61 -16.03
C VAL A 321 2.73 -9.76 -16.93
N LYS A 322 1.77 -10.46 -17.53
CA LYS A 322 2.01 -11.67 -18.32
C LYS A 322 2.98 -11.46 -19.47
N SER A 323 3.00 -10.26 -20.07
CA SER A 323 3.87 -9.92 -21.20
C SER A 323 5.36 -10.04 -20.86
N LEU A 324 5.77 -9.89 -19.59
CA LEU A 324 7.16 -10.10 -19.18
C LEU A 324 7.67 -11.50 -19.51
N GLU A 325 6.82 -12.52 -19.59
CA GLU A 325 7.28 -13.87 -19.98
C GLU A 325 7.76 -13.96 -21.43
N ALA A 326 7.26 -13.07 -22.30
CA ALA A 326 7.66 -12.98 -23.69
C ALA A 326 8.74 -11.90 -23.90
N ASP A 327 8.55 -10.74 -23.28
CA ASP A 327 9.39 -9.56 -23.49
C ASP A 327 10.71 -9.65 -22.70
N HIS A 328 10.66 -10.21 -21.48
CA HIS A 328 11.77 -10.33 -20.52
C HIS A 328 11.75 -11.67 -19.77
N PRO A 329 11.91 -12.81 -20.46
CA PRO A 329 11.77 -14.14 -19.86
C PRO A 329 12.73 -14.36 -18.67
N GLU A 330 13.90 -13.73 -18.68
CA GLU A 330 14.87 -13.73 -17.58
C GLU A 330 14.34 -13.02 -16.31
N ILE A 331 13.66 -11.88 -16.47
CA ILE A 331 13.03 -11.15 -15.35
C ILE A 331 11.83 -11.95 -14.83
N ALA A 332 11.02 -12.53 -15.71
CA ALA A 332 9.91 -13.39 -15.30
C ALA A 332 10.41 -14.63 -14.52
N LYS A 333 11.53 -15.23 -14.94
CA LYS A 333 12.17 -16.33 -14.22
C LYS A 333 12.66 -15.88 -12.84
N PHE A 334 13.36 -14.75 -12.76
CA PHE A 334 13.79 -14.14 -11.50
C PHE A 334 12.63 -13.94 -10.53
N LEU A 335 11.56 -13.27 -10.96
CA LEU A 335 10.38 -13.01 -10.12
C LEU A 335 9.73 -14.31 -9.63
N ASN A 336 9.72 -15.37 -10.45
CA ASN A 336 9.21 -16.67 -10.03
C ASN A 336 10.12 -17.38 -9.00
N ASN A 337 11.40 -17.05 -8.93
CA ASN A 337 12.32 -17.59 -7.93
C ASN A 337 12.31 -16.79 -6.61
N VAL A 338 11.88 -15.51 -6.65
CA VAL A 338 11.82 -14.65 -5.45
C VAL A 338 10.94 -15.30 -4.39
N ARG A 339 11.50 -15.43 -3.18
CA ARG A 339 10.84 -16.09 -2.05
C ARG A 339 11.18 -15.42 -0.72
N PHE A 340 10.37 -14.45 -0.33
CA PHE A 340 10.44 -13.87 1.01
C PHE A 340 9.78 -14.78 2.05
N ARG A 341 10.19 -14.64 3.31
CA ARG A 341 9.55 -15.27 4.48
C ARG A 341 8.77 -14.20 5.23
N ILE A 342 7.82 -14.62 6.07
CA ILE A 342 7.08 -13.71 6.94
C ILE A 342 8.00 -12.87 7.84
N GLY A 343 9.13 -13.44 8.27
CA GLY A 343 10.14 -12.72 9.04
C GLY A 343 10.80 -11.57 8.26
N ASP A 344 11.05 -11.76 6.96
CA ASP A 344 11.63 -10.72 6.11
C ASP A 344 10.64 -9.56 5.95
N ILE A 345 9.37 -9.86 5.70
CA ILE A 345 8.31 -8.84 5.58
C ILE A 345 8.08 -8.10 6.91
N SER A 346 8.03 -8.82 8.03
CA SER A 346 7.93 -8.20 9.36
C SER A 346 9.14 -7.32 9.69
N GLN A 347 10.34 -7.71 9.25
CA GLN A 347 11.54 -6.89 9.37
C GLN A 347 11.43 -5.62 8.51
N MET A 348 10.93 -5.69 7.28
CA MET A 348 10.69 -4.50 6.46
C MET A 348 9.76 -3.51 7.17
N VAL A 349 8.66 -4.00 7.75
CA VAL A 349 7.74 -3.16 8.54
C VAL A 349 8.49 -2.49 9.70
N LYS A 350 9.30 -3.26 10.45
CA LYS A 350 10.11 -2.70 11.55
C LYS A 350 11.06 -1.61 11.06
N MET A 351 11.94 -1.94 10.12
CA MET A 351 13.03 -1.05 9.72
C MET A 351 12.50 0.23 9.06
N LEU A 352 11.46 0.13 8.23
CA LEU A 352 10.97 1.26 7.45
C LEU A 352 9.91 2.08 8.17
N LYS A 353 9.06 1.47 9.01
CA LYS A 353 7.94 2.16 9.67
C LYS A 353 8.22 2.49 11.14
N VAL A 354 9.04 1.68 11.83
CA VAL A 354 9.34 1.89 13.26
C VAL A 354 10.70 2.56 13.44
N ASP A 355 11.74 2.03 12.79
CA ASP A 355 13.10 2.55 12.93
C ASP A 355 13.38 3.70 11.93
N GLU A 356 12.48 3.94 10.97
CA GLU A 356 12.56 4.98 9.94
C GLU A 356 13.90 4.97 9.16
N GLN A 357 14.47 3.79 8.95
CA GLN A 357 15.69 3.63 8.17
C GLN A 357 15.47 4.14 6.73
N PRO A 358 16.44 4.87 6.14
CA PRO A 358 16.36 5.27 4.74
C PRO A 358 16.10 4.07 3.82
N PRO A 359 15.04 4.08 2.99
CA PRO A 359 14.59 2.87 2.32
C PRO A 359 15.63 2.22 1.38
N GLN A 360 16.41 3.01 0.64
CA GLN A 360 17.47 2.51 -0.24
C GLN A 360 18.65 1.90 0.56
N GLU A 361 18.98 2.46 1.72
CA GLU A 361 20.00 1.90 2.61
C GLU A 361 19.54 0.54 3.15
N TYR A 362 18.28 0.46 3.58
CA TYR A 362 17.67 -0.80 4.02
C TYR A 362 17.75 -1.89 2.95
N ALA A 363 17.39 -1.58 1.69
CA ALA A 363 17.43 -2.57 0.62
C ALA A 363 18.84 -3.10 0.37
N THR A 364 19.84 -2.21 0.35
CA THR A 364 21.25 -2.57 0.15
C THR A 364 21.77 -3.45 1.28
N GLU A 365 21.48 -3.09 2.54
CA GLU A 365 21.85 -3.88 3.72
C GLU A 365 21.16 -5.24 3.73
N TRP A 366 19.85 -5.28 3.47
CA TRP A 366 19.10 -6.53 3.43
C TRP A 366 19.64 -7.49 2.36
N ILE A 367 19.96 -6.99 1.17
CA ILE A 367 20.59 -7.80 0.10
C ILE A 367 21.95 -8.32 0.57
N GLY A 368 22.77 -7.47 1.18
CA GLY A 368 24.08 -7.84 1.74
C GLY A 368 23.99 -8.95 2.79
N ASP A 369 22.99 -8.89 3.67
CA ASP A 369 22.76 -9.89 4.72
C ASP A 369 22.13 -11.19 4.20
N ASN A 370 21.53 -11.15 3.00
CA ASN A 370 20.80 -12.28 2.39
C ASN A 370 21.39 -12.73 1.05
N GLN A 371 22.70 -12.51 0.81
CA GLN A 371 23.36 -12.81 -0.48
C GLN A 371 23.06 -14.20 -1.02
N SER A 372 23.24 -15.26 -0.22
CA SER A 372 22.99 -16.64 -0.70
C SER A 372 21.53 -16.89 -1.09
N LEU A 373 20.57 -16.22 -0.44
CA LEU A 373 19.15 -16.31 -0.81
C LEU A 373 18.89 -15.58 -2.14
N VAL A 374 19.48 -14.41 -2.31
CA VAL A 374 19.37 -13.59 -3.51
C VAL A 374 20.03 -14.26 -4.72
N GLU A 375 21.20 -14.87 -4.52
CA GLU A 375 21.90 -15.65 -5.56
C GLU A 375 21.02 -16.78 -6.10
N ASP A 376 20.24 -17.44 -5.25
CA ASP A 376 19.28 -18.47 -5.68
C ASP A 376 18.12 -17.89 -6.50
N TRP A 377 17.81 -16.59 -6.36
CA TRP A 377 16.74 -15.95 -7.15
C TRP A 377 17.20 -15.63 -8.57
N ILE A 378 18.46 -15.23 -8.73
CA ILE A 378 19.04 -14.73 -9.99
C ILE A 378 19.42 -15.89 -10.95
N GLN A 379 19.65 -17.10 -10.43
CA GLN A 379 20.10 -18.28 -11.18
C GLN A 379 19.17 -18.75 -12.31
#